data_AF-A0A832VKD1-F1
#
_entry.id   AF-A0A832VKD1-F1
#
_cell.length_a   1.000
_cell.length_b   1.000
_cell.length_c   1.000
_cell.angle_alpha   90.00
_cell.angle_beta   90.00
_cell.angle_gamma   90.00
#
_symmetry.space_group_name_H-M   'P 1'
#
loop_
_entity.id
_entity.type
_entity.pdbx_description
1 polymer ?
#
loop_
_entity_poly.entity_id
_entity_poly.type
_entity_poly.pdbx_seq_one_letter_code
_entity_poly.pdbx_strand_id
1 'polypeptide(L)'
;MSNTIMGKDAYWMNFGGLMALTLLEVAAVGSDLSGIAADYDTTERALTLWILAIIAIPKFMMIAAIFMHLWGEEDSGIMTLTAL
;
A
#
# COMPACT_ATOMS: atom_id res chain seq x y z
N MET A 1 -15.91 -5.53 15.27
CA MET A 1 -15.12 -6.47 16.10
C MET A 1 -13.69 -5.95 16.17
N SER A 2 -13.04 -5.93 17.35
CA SER A 2 -11.61 -5.62 17.44
C SER A 2 -10.84 -6.84 16.93
N ASN A 3 -10.63 -6.87 15.62
CA ASN A 3 -9.79 -7.89 15.02
C ASN A 3 -8.35 -7.53 15.38
N THR A 4 -7.76 -8.22 16.34
CA THR A 4 -6.36 -8.03 16.68
C THR A 4 -5.51 -8.87 15.73
N ILE A 5 -4.52 -8.28 15.06
CA ILE A 5 -3.48 -9.04 14.35
C ILE A 5 -2.24 -9.04 15.25
N MET A 6 -1.76 -10.23 15.62
CA MET A 6 -0.62 -10.40 16.54
C MET A 6 -0.80 -9.71 17.91
N GLY A 7 -2.03 -9.65 18.43
CA GLY A 7 -2.33 -9.02 19.72
C GLY A 7 -2.29 -7.48 19.72
N LYS A 8 -2.06 -6.86 18.56
CA LYS A 8 -2.24 -5.42 18.34
C LYS A 8 -3.52 -5.17 17.55
N ASP A 9 -4.11 -4.01 17.78
CA ASP A 9 -5.27 -3.57 17.02
C ASP A 9 -4.93 -3.52 15.51
N ALA A 10 -5.65 -4.31 14.71
CA ALA A 10 -5.36 -4.44 13.28
C ALA A 10 -5.54 -3.14 12.52
N TYR A 11 -6.48 -2.28 12.97
CA TYR A 11 -6.73 -0.99 12.36
C TYR A 11 -5.51 -0.08 12.53
N TRP A 12 -4.98 0.00 13.75
CA TRP A 12 -3.76 0.79 14.03
C TRP A 12 -2.53 0.27 13.31
N MET A 13 -2.38 -1.05 13.18
CA MET A 13 -1.25 -1.62 12.46
C MET A 13 -1.35 -1.39 10.95
N ASN A 14 -2.54 -1.50 10.37
CA ASN A 14 -2.80 -1.20 8.96
C ASN A 14 -2.57 0.29 8.67
N PHE A 15 -3.09 1.18 9.52
CA PHE A 15 -2.85 2.62 9.44
C PHE A 15 -1.35 2.95 9.49
N GLY A 16 -0.60 2.35 10.43
CA GLY A 16 0.85 2.52 10.51
C GLY A 16 1.58 2.01 9.26
N GLY A 17 1.15 0.87 8.72
CA GLY A 17 1.67 0.31 7.47
C GLY A 17 1.43 1.24 6.27
N LEU A 18 0.23 1.79 6.15
CA LEU A 18 -0.12 2.76 5.10
C LEU A 18 0.73 4.03 5.21
N MET A 19 0.88 4.58 6.41
CA MET A 19 1.73 5.75 6.64
C MET A 19 3.19 5.49 6.25
N ALA A 20 3.73 4.32 6.59
CA ALA A 20 5.09 3.94 6.21
C ALA A 20 5.25 3.81 4.69
N LEU A 21 4.30 3.15 4.01
CA LEU A 21 4.32 3.03 2.55
C LEU A 21 4.20 4.40 1.88
N THR A 22 3.33 5.30 2.38
CA THR A 22 3.20 6.66 1.85
C THR A 22 4.48 7.48 2.06
N LEU A 23 5.15 7.33 3.20
CA LEU A 23 6.46 7.98 3.40
C LEU A 23 7.51 7.49 2.39
N LEU A 24 7.51 6.19 2.06
CA LEU A 24 8.41 5.65 1.03
C LEU A 24 8.10 6.21 -0.36
N GLU A 25 6.83 6.41 -0.70
CA GLU A 25 6.45 7.05 -1.97
C GLU A 25 6.89 8.50 -2.04
N VAL A 26 6.66 9.27 -0.98
CA VAL A 26 7.11 10.66 -0.90
C VAL A 26 8.64 10.72 -0.98
N ALA A 27 9.35 9.80 -0.31
CA ALA A 27 10.80 9.70 -0.41
C ALA A 27 11.24 9.39 -1.84
N ALA A 28 10.63 8.40 -2.51
CA ALA A 28 10.98 8.01 -3.88
C ALA A 28 10.72 9.11 -4.91
N VAL A 29 9.70 9.95 -4.70
CA VAL A 29 9.41 11.10 -5.56
C VAL A 29 10.30 12.31 -5.22
N GLY A 30 10.71 12.45 -3.96
CA GLY A 30 11.53 13.56 -3.49
C GLY A 30 13.04 13.34 -3.58
N SER A 31 13.49 12.10 -3.79
CA SER A 31 14.91 11.74 -3.91
C SER A 31 15.37 11.71 -5.36
N ASP A 32 16.63 12.08 -5.60
CA ASP A 32 17.31 11.84 -6.88
C ASP A 32 17.62 10.33 -7.02
N LEU A 33 16.96 9.69 -7.99
CA LEU A 33 17.12 8.26 -8.28
C LEU A 33 17.94 8.01 -9.54
N SER A 34 18.56 9.03 -10.13
CA SER A 34 19.29 8.94 -11.41
C SER A 34 20.43 7.93 -11.37
N GLY A 35 21.21 7.88 -10.28
CA GLY A 35 22.30 6.92 -10.12
C GLY A 35 21.82 5.46 -10.07
N ILE A 36 20.70 5.21 -9.39
CA ILE A 36 20.10 3.87 -9.33
C ILE A 36 19.48 3.52 -10.68
N ALA A 37 18.80 4.46 -11.33
CA ALA A 37 18.20 4.25 -12.64
C ALA A 37 19.24 3.87 -13.71
N ALA A 38 20.43 4.47 -13.66
CA ALA A 38 21.54 4.13 -14.55
C ALA A 38 22.02 2.67 -14.38
N ASP A 39 22.08 2.16 -13.15
CA ASP A 39 22.46 0.76 -12.86
C ASP A 39 21.43 -0.26 -13.40
N TYR A 40 20.18 0.16 -13.56
CA TYR A 40 19.08 -0.66 -14.08
C TYR A 40 18.75 -0.40 -15.57
N ASP A 41 19.61 0.33 -16.30
CA ASP A 41 19.41 0.72 -17.71
C ASP A 41 18.01 1.34 -17.95
N THR A 42 17.58 2.21 -17.03
CA THR A 42 16.26 2.82 -17.06
C THR A 42 16.33 4.32 -16.78
N THR A 43 15.21 5.01 -16.96
CA THR A 43 15.10 6.43 -16.62
C THR A 43 14.66 6.61 -15.17
N GLU A 44 15.10 7.69 -14.54
CA GLU A 44 14.69 8.06 -13.18
C GLU A 44 13.16 8.03 -13.04
N ARG A 45 12.45 8.65 -14.00
CA ARG A 45 10.98 8.67 -14.02
C ARG A 45 10.38 7.27 -14.09
N ALA A 46 10.91 6.39 -14.92
CA ALA A 46 10.41 5.02 -15.03
C ALA A 46 10.64 4.26 -13.72
N LEU A 47 11.81 4.41 -13.10
CA LEU A 47 12.12 3.80 -11.81
C LEU A 47 11.20 4.30 -10.70
N THR A 48 10.98 5.61 -10.58
CA THR A 48 10.04 6.19 -9.61
C THR A 48 8.63 5.63 -9.81
N LEU A 49 8.14 5.58 -11.05
CA LEU A 49 6.82 5.02 -11.36
C LEU A 49 6.71 3.54 -10.99
N TRP A 50 7.76 2.75 -11.22
CA TRP A 50 7.81 1.35 -10.80
C TRP A 50 7.74 1.20 -9.28
N ILE A 51 8.47 2.02 -8.53
CA ILE A 51 8.43 2.04 -7.07
C ILE A 51 7.01 2.37 -6.59
N LEU A 52 6.39 3.43 -7.13
CA LEU A 52 5.02 3.82 -6.80
C LEU A 52 4.01 2.70 -7.12
N ALA A 53 4.14 2.06 -8.29
CA ALA A 53 3.25 0.98 -8.70
C ALA A 53 3.37 -0.25 -7.79
N ILE A 54 4.60 -0.64 -7.43
CA ILE A 54 4.84 -1.76 -6.51
C ILE A 54 4.28 -1.45 -5.12
N ILE A 55 4.40 -0.22 -4.63
CA ILE A 55 3.85 0.20 -3.33
C ILE A 55 2.31 0.33 -3.38
N ALA A 56 1.73 0.67 -4.54
CA ALA A 56 0.28 0.79 -4.70
C ALA A 56 -0.46 -0.54 -4.45
N ILE A 57 0.12 -1.67 -4.84
CA ILE A 57 -0.48 -3.01 -4.67
C ILE A 57 -0.74 -3.34 -3.17
N PRO A 58 0.27 -3.37 -2.28
CA PRO A 58 0.04 -3.67 -0.87
C PRO A 58 -0.83 -2.62 -0.19
N LYS A 59 -0.75 -1.33 -0.57
CA LYS A 59 -1.67 -0.31 -0.04
C LYS A 59 -3.12 -0.63 -0.38
N PHE A 60 -3.39 -0.98 -1.64
CA PHE A 60 -4.73 -1.35 -2.07
C PHE A 60 -5.24 -2.55 -1.27
N MET A 61 -4.41 -3.59 -1.11
CA MET A 61 -4.76 -4.77 -0.31
C MET A 61 -5.02 -4.44 1.16
N MET A 62 -4.23 -3.55 1.77
CA MET A 62 -4.42 -3.12 3.16
C MET A 62 -5.71 -2.33 3.35
N ILE A 63 -6.02 -1.41 2.45
CA ILE A 63 -7.29 -0.64 2.47
C ILE A 63 -8.47 -1.58 2.26
N ALA A 64 -8.39 -2.45 1.25
CA ALA A 64 -9.39 -3.44 0.92
C ALA A 64 -9.69 -4.35 2.12
N ALA A 65 -8.65 -4.97 2.69
CA ALA A 65 -8.82 -5.95 3.76
C ALA A 65 -9.42 -5.34 5.04
N ILE A 66 -8.95 -4.16 5.47
CA ILE A 66 -9.28 -3.63 6.80
C ILE A 66 -10.24 -2.43 6.76
N PHE A 67 -10.04 -1.46 5.87
CA PHE A 67 -10.89 -0.26 5.84
C PHE A 67 -12.18 -0.46 5.06
N MET A 68 -12.15 -1.27 4.00
CA MET A 68 -13.35 -1.69 3.27
C MET A 68 -14.00 -2.93 3.89
N HIS A 69 -13.48 -3.42 5.03
CA HIS A 69 -13.99 -4.59 5.77
C HIS A 69 -14.12 -5.87 4.92
N LEU A 70 -13.32 -5.99 3.86
CA LEU A 70 -13.40 -7.15 2.94
C LEU A 70 -12.82 -8.43 3.54
N TRP A 71 -12.19 -8.34 4.71
CA TRP A 71 -11.60 -9.45 5.43
C TRP A 71 -12.18 -9.54 6.85
N GLY A 72 -12.81 -10.68 7.17
CA GLY A 72 -13.30 -10.99 8.52
C GLY A 72 -14.79 -10.74 8.79
N GLU A 73 -15.59 -10.40 7.78
CA GLU A 73 -17.06 -10.32 7.87
C GLU A 73 -17.72 -11.31 6.89
N GLU A 74 -18.87 -11.88 7.28
CA GLU A 74 -19.61 -12.89 6.51
C GLU A 74 -20.17 -12.34 5.18
N ASP A 75 -20.29 -11.02 5.04
CA ASP A 75 -20.86 -10.32 3.88
C ASP A 75 -19.83 -9.51 3.06
N SER A 76 -18.55 -9.87 3.18
CA SER A 76 -17.44 -9.14 2.56
C SER A 76 -17.42 -9.19 1.02
N GLY A 77 -18.16 -10.10 0.38
CA GLY A 77 -18.20 -10.25 -1.07
C GLY A 77 -19.13 -9.28 -1.82
N ILE A 78 -20.12 -8.69 -1.15
CA ILE A 78 -21.14 -7.85 -1.81
C ILE A 78 -20.65 -6.40 -1.97
N MET A 79 -19.88 -5.88 -1.01
CA MET A 79 -19.38 -4.50 -1.08
C MET A 79 -18.23 -4.28 -2.07
N THR A 80 -17.53 -5.34 -2.54
CA THR A 80 -16.52 -5.21 -3.60
C THR A 80 -17.10 -4.98 -4.99
N LEU A 81 -18.32 -5.47 -5.25
CA LEU A 81 -18.95 -5.39 -6.56
C LEU A 81 -19.60 -4.02 -6.83
N THR A 82 -19.92 -3.26 -5.78
CA THR A 82 -20.48 -1.91 -5.88
C THR A 82 -19.45 -0.79 -5.66
N ALA A 83 -18.23 -1.14 -5.22
CA ALA A 83 -17.13 -0.19 -5.03
C ALA A 83 -16.25 0.01 -6.29
N LEU A 84 -16.52 -0.73 -7.38
CA LEU A 84 -15.86 -0.61 -8.68
C LEU A 84 -16.61 0.32 -9.64
#